data_AF-A0A529JRK0-F1
#
_entry.id   AF-A0A529JRK0-F1
#
_cell.length_a   1.000
_cell.length_b   1.000
_cell.length_c   1.000
_cell.angle_alpha   90.00
_cell.angle_beta   90.00
_cell.angle_gamma   90.00
#
_symmetry.space_group_name_H-M   'P 1'
#
loop_
_entity.id
_entity.type
_entity.pdbx_description
1 polymer ?
#
loop_
_entity_poly.entity_id
_entity_poly.type
_entity_poly.pdbx_seq_one_letter_code
_entity_poly.pdbx_strand_id
1 'polypeptide(L)'
;RHHDADIIYLVGDIVDGWRLRRSWHWPQSHNDVVQKLLRKARKGASITYIAGNHDEFARQFQGVHFGGIVVADRAIHETADGKRLLVIHGDQFDTVVHNARWLAYLGDYAYDAAMLVN
;
A
#
# COMPACT_ATOMS: atom_id res chain seq x y z
N ARG A 1 12.94 -12.28 -20.26
CA ARG A 1 12.73 -11.33 -19.15
C ARG A 1 11.22 -11.24 -18.94
N HIS A 2 10.70 -11.75 -17.82
CA HIS A 2 9.26 -11.97 -17.57
C HIS A 2 8.75 -11.02 -16.47
N HIS A 3 8.69 -9.72 -16.76
CA HIS A 3 8.19 -8.73 -15.77
C HIS A 3 7.10 -7.85 -16.37
N ASP A 4 6.40 -8.33 -17.40
CA ASP A 4 5.22 -7.69 -17.94
C ASP A 4 3.97 -8.24 -17.24
N ALA A 5 3.03 -7.34 -16.99
CA ALA A 5 1.76 -7.61 -16.33
C ALA A 5 0.75 -6.57 -16.81
N ASP A 6 -0.49 -7.00 -17.01
CA ASP A 6 -1.59 -6.12 -17.42
C ASP A 6 -2.05 -5.22 -16.27
N ILE A 7 -1.84 -5.67 -15.02
CA ILE A 7 -2.21 -4.94 -13.80
C ILE A 7 -1.01 -4.90 -12.87
N ILE A 8 -0.65 -3.70 -12.41
CA ILE A 8 0.46 -3.46 -11.47
C ILE A 8 -0.07 -2.64 -10.30
N TYR A 9 0.08 -3.18 -9.09
CA TYR A 9 -0.18 -2.46 -7.85
C TYR A 9 1.15 -2.05 -7.22
N LEU A 10 1.32 -0.76 -6.94
CA LEU A 10 2.43 -0.23 -6.18
C LEU A 10 1.93 -0.01 -4.75
N VAL A 11 2.23 -0.95 -3.85
CA VAL A 11 1.60 -1.04 -2.53
C VAL A 11 2.45 -0.33 -1.47
N GLY A 12 2.27 0.98 -1.37
CA GLY A 12 2.85 1.86 -0.35
C GLY A 12 4.37 1.93 -0.34
N ASP A 13 4.86 2.95 0.36
CA ASP A 13 6.25 3.27 0.68
C ASP A 13 7.24 3.08 -0.50
N ILE A 14 6.79 3.37 -1.72
CA ILE A 14 7.63 3.29 -2.92
C ILE A 14 8.59 4.47 -2.98
N VAL A 15 8.15 5.63 -2.47
CA VAL A 15 8.92 6.87 -2.45
C VAL A 15 8.83 7.48 -1.06
N ASP A 16 9.88 7.32 -0.26
CA ASP A 16 9.96 7.95 1.07
C ASP A 16 9.98 9.48 0.98
N GLY A 17 8.80 10.10 1.11
CA GLY A 17 8.63 11.54 1.05
C GLY A 17 9.26 12.27 2.23
N TRP A 18 9.32 11.63 3.41
CA TRP A 18 9.95 12.21 4.59
C TRP A 18 11.45 12.37 4.39
N ARG A 19 12.11 11.35 3.83
CA ARG A 19 13.54 11.41 3.52
C ARG A 19 13.86 12.43 2.44
N LEU A 20 13.04 12.51 1.38
CA LEU A 20 13.20 13.51 0.32
C LEU A 20 13.04 14.95 0.83
N ARG A 21 12.09 15.19 1.75
CA ARG A 21 11.93 16.50 2.39
C ARG A 21 13.12 16.88 3.29
N ARG A 22 13.72 15.90 3.97
CA ARG A 22 14.88 16.12 4.85
C ARG A 22 16.17 16.34 4.06
N SER A 23 16.38 15.61 2.97
CA SER A 23 17.53 15.77 2.09
C SER A 23 17.15 15.34 0.68
N TRP A 24 17.27 16.28 -0.25
CA TRP A 24 16.99 16.00 -1.65
C TRP A 24 18.06 15.09 -2.24
N HIS A 25 17.71 13.82 -2.44
CA HIS A 25 18.55 12.83 -3.10
C HIS A 25 17.70 12.00 -4.06
N TRP A 26 17.77 12.32 -5.36
CA TRP A 26 17.04 11.63 -6.41
C TRP A 26 17.98 11.18 -7.53
N PRO A 27 18.63 10.01 -7.39
CA PRO A 27 19.51 9.46 -8.41
C PRO A 27 18.79 9.14 -9.73
N GLN A 28 19.54 9.14 -10.83
CA GLN A 28 19.01 8.78 -12.16
C GLN A 28 18.31 7.41 -12.17
N SER A 29 18.79 6.44 -11.38
CA SER A 29 18.18 5.12 -11.26
C SER A 29 16.71 5.16 -10.80
N HIS A 30 16.33 6.15 -9.99
CA HIS A 30 14.94 6.32 -9.54
C HIS A 30 14.06 6.84 -10.68
N ASN A 31 14.56 7.83 -11.43
CA ASN A 31 13.89 8.29 -12.64
C ASN A 31 13.74 7.17 -13.68
N ASP A 32 14.73 6.30 -13.84
CA ASP A 32 14.66 5.17 -14.77
C ASP A 32 13.55 4.18 -14.40
N VAL A 33 13.29 3.96 -13.10
CA VAL A 33 12.16 3.14 -12.63
C VAL A 33 10.83 3.81 -12.97
N VAL A 34 10.68 5.09 -12.64
CA VAL A 34 9.46 5.86 -12.96
C VAL A 34 9.18 5.83 -14.46
N GLN A 35 10.19 6.06 -15.30
CA GLN A 35 10.04 6.04 -16.75
C GLN A 35 9.66 4.66 -17.28
N LYS A 36 10.16 3.57 -16.69
CA LYS A 36 9.75 2.20 -17.07
C LYS A 36 8.29 1.94 -16.71
N LEU A 37 7.81 2.39 -15.56
CA LEU A 37 6.40 2.29 -15.18
C LEU A 37 5.50 3.10 -16.12
N LEU A 38 5.87 4.35 -16.43
CA LEU A 38 5.13 5.18 -17.39
C LEU A 38 5.10 4.59 -18.80
N ARG A 39 6.19 3.92 -19.23
CA ARG A 39 6.22 3.19 -20.50
C ARG A 39 5.26 1.99 -20.50
N LYS A 40 5.14 1.28 -19.38
CA LYS A 40 4.18 0.17 -19.23
C LYS A 40 2.74 0.67 -19.26
N ALA A 41 2.44 1.75 -18.54
CA ALA A 41 1.14 2.41 -18.58
C ALA A 41 0.75 2.82 -20.01
N ARG A 42 1.68 3.44 -20.75
CA ARG A 42 1.49 3.79 -22.17
C ARG A 42 1.29 2.60 -23.11
N LYS A 43 1.72 1.40 -22.72
CA LYS A 43 1.48 0.15 -23.46
C LYS A 43 0.17 -0.54 -23.06
N GLY A 44 -0.59 0.03 -22.14
CA GLY A 44 -1.90 -0.48 -21.73
C GLY A 44 -1.94 -1.14 -20.35
N ALA A 45 -0.81 -1.23 -19.63
CA ALA A 45 -0.83 -1.77 -18.27
C ALA A 45 -1.59 -0.81 -17.33
N SER A 46 -2.55 -1.33 -16.57
CA SER A 46 -3.21 -0.60 -15.50
C SER A 46 -2.29 -0.53 -14.29
N ILE A 47 -1.94 0.68 -13.84
CA ILE A 47 -1.05 0.88 -12.70
C ILE A 47 -1.78 1.68 -11.63
N THR A 48 -1.90 1.09 -10.43
CA THR A 48 -2.49 1.75 -9.27
C THR A 48 -1.43 1.89 -8.18
N TYR A 49 -1.20 3.12 -7.73
CA TYR A 49 -0.38 3.46 -6.57
C TYR A 49 -1.26 3.53 -5.34
N ILE A 50 -1.02 2.63 -4.38
CA ILE A 50 -1.68 2.63 -3.08
C ILE A 50 -0.76 3.36 -2.12
N ALA A 51 -1.20 4.51 -1.60
CA ALA A 51 -0.36 5.34 -0.76
C ALA A 51 -0.12 4.71 0.62
N GLY A 52 1.14 4.67 1.05
CA GLY A 52 1.54 4.26 2.39
C GLY A 52 1.56 5.41 3.40
N ASN A 53 2.00 5.11 4.62
CA ASN A 53 2.17 6.09 5.69
C ASN A 53 3.36 7.02 5.47
N HIS A 54 4.43 6.57 4.80
CA HIS A 54 5.57 7.43 4.45
C HIS A 54 5.32 8.27 3.18
N ASP A 55 4.33 7.87 2.37
CA ASP A 55 3.96 8.54 1.11
C ASP A 55 2.83 9.57 1.29
N GLU A 56 2.77 10.26 2.43
CA GLU A 56 1.64 11.16 2.73
C GLU A 56 1.44 12.26 1.67
N PHE A 57 2.52 12.67 0.99
CA PHE A 57 2.45 13.57 -0.17
C PHE A 57 1.68 12.97 -1.35
N ALA A 58 1.76 11.65 -1.57
CA ALA A 58 1.04 10.96 -2.64
C ALA A 58 -0.47 10.92 -2.37
N ARG A 59 -0.89 10.89 -1.09
CA ARG A 59 -2.32 10.94 -0.71
C ARG A 59 -3.01 12.22 -1.19
N GLN A 60 -2.27 13.33 -1.33
CA GLN A 60 -2.79 14.59 -1.88
C GLN A 60 -3.19 14.50 -3.36
N PHE A 61 -2.75 13.44 -4.05
CA PHE A 61 -3.03 13.18 -5.45
C PHE A 61 -4.03 12.03 -5.64
N GLN A 62 -4.78 11.64 -4.60
CA GLN A 62 -5.87 10.66 -4.74
C GLN A 62 -6.84 11.06 -5.84
N GLY A 63 -7.16 10.12 -6.73
CA GLY A 63 -8.02 10.37 -7.90
C GLY A 63 -7.33 11.13 -9.04
N VAL A 64 -6.08 11.56 -8.88
CA VAL A 64 -5.29 12.17 -9.96
C VAL A 64 -4.65 11.08 -10.79
N HIS A 65 -4.80 11.19 -12.11
CA HIS A 65 -4.14 10.34 -13.09
C HIS A 65 -2.85 11.04 -13.56
N PHE A 66 -1.67 10.50 -13.22
CA PHE A 66 -0.41 11.01 -13.74
C PHE A 66 0.19 10.00 -14.73
N GLY A 67 0.19 10.36 -16.01
CA GLY A 67 0.80 9.53 -17.06
C GLY A 67 0.27 8.09 -17.15
N GLY A 68 -0.98 7.86 -16.72
CA GLY A 68 -1.63 6.55 -16.69
C GLY A 68 -1.54 5.79 -15.36
N ILE A 69 -0.96 6.39 -14.32
CA ILE A 69 -0.93 5.83 -12.96
C ILE A 69 -2.02 6.51 -12.13
N VAL A 70 -2.81 5.72 -11.41
CA VAL A 70 -3.90 6.19 -10.52
C VAL A 70 -3.45 6.09 -9.06
N VAL A 71 -3.65 7.13 -8.26
CA VAL A 71 -3.49 7.03 -6.80
C VAL A 71 -4.80 6.67 -6.13
N ALA A 72 -4.78 5.67 -5.27
CA ALA A 72 -5.93 5.23 -4.47
C ALA A 72 -5.49 4.84 -3.04
N ASP A 73 -6.43 4.77 -2.10
CA ASP A 73 -6.17 4.21 -0.77
C ASP A 73 -6.21 2.69 -0.72
N ARG A 74 -6.95 2.09 -1.66
CA ARG A 74 -7.12 0.64 -1.79
C ARG A 74 -7.57 0.30 -3.21
N ALA A 75 -7.42 -0.96 -3.58
CA ALA A 75 -7.99 -1.51 -4.79
C ALA A 75 -8.60 -2.90 -4.52
N ILE A 76 -9.54 -3.31 -5.37
CA ILE A 76 -9.98 -4.70 -5.45
C ILE A 76 -9.35 -5.30 -6.69
N HIS A 77 -8.56 -6.35 -6.53
CA HIS A 77 -8.08 -7.17 -7.62
C HIS A 77 -9.00 -8.38 -7.80
N GLU A 78 -9.45 -8.63 -9.02
CA GLU A 78 -10.14 -9.86 -9.38
C GLU A 78 -9.13 -10.78 -10.06
N THR A 79 -8.90 -11.95 -9.47
CA THR A 79 -7.99 -12.97 -10.00
C THR A 79 -8.61 -13.67 -11.21
N ALA A 80 -7.81 -14.39 -11.98
CA ALA A 80 -8.30 -15.15 -13.14
C ALA A 80 -9.35 -16.24 -12.78
N ASP A 81 -9.36 -16.72 -11.53
CA ASP A 81 -10.37 -17.66 -11.00
C ASP A 81 -11.54 -16.95 -10.27
N GLY A 82 -11.67 -15.62 -10.42
CA GLY A 82 -12.80 -14.83 -9.92
C GLY A 82 -12.76 -14.49 -8.43
N LYS A 83 -11.63 -14.76 -7.73
CA LYS A 83 -11.48 -14.33 -6.33
C LYS A 83 -11.22 -12.84 -6.28
N ARG A 84 -11.83 -12.19 -5.29
CA ARG A 84 -11.63 -10.77 -5.03
C ARG A 84 -10.64 -10.59 -3.89
N LEU A 85 -9.49 -9.98 -4.20
CA LEU A 85 -8.44 -9.64 -3.24
C LEU A 85 -8.50 -8.14 -2.93
N LEU A 86 -8.53 -7.80 -1.65
CA LEU A 86 -8.33 -6.42 -1.21
C LEU A 86 -6.82 -6.11 -1.23
N VAL A 87 -6.43 -5.13 -2.03
CA VAL A 87 -5.07 -4.60 -2.06
C VAL A 87 -5.07 -3.28 -1.28
N ILE A 88 -4.24 -3.22 -0.24
CA ILE A 88 -4.14 -2.11 0.70
C ILE A 88 -2.73 -2.11 1.31
N HIS A 89 -2.22 -0.94 1.73
CA HIS A 89 -0.89 -0.83 2.37
C HIS A 89 -0.85 -1.56 3.71
N GLY A 90 -1.82 -1.28 4.59
CA GLY A 90 -1.98 -1.95 5.87
C GLY A 90 -1.78 -1.07 7.10
N ASP A 91 -1.24 0.15 6.95
CA ASP A 91 -1.11 1.15 8.01
C ASP A 91 -2.46 1.50 8.67
N GLN A 92 -3.56 1.30 7.95
CA GLN A 92 -4.91 1.45 8.50
C GLN A 92 -5.19 0.48 9.65
N PHE A 93 -4.55 -0.69 9.68
CA PHE A 93 -4.70 -1.67 10.77
C PHE A 93 -3.80 -1.34 11.96
N ASP A 94 -2.73 -0.57 11.81
CA ASP A 94 -1.84 -0.20 12.91
C ASP A 94 -2.59 0.60 13.98
N THR A 95 -3.51 1.47 13.57
CA THR A 95 -4.37 2.26 14.47
C THR A 95 -5.35 1.37 15.24
N VAL A 96 -5.92 0.36 14.58
CA VAL A 96 -6.85 -0.59 15.21
C VAL A 96 -6.12 -1.49 16.19
N VAL A 97 -4.98 -2.05 15.80
CA VAL A 97 -4.15 -2.91 16.66
C VAL A 97 -3.59 -2.13 17.85
N HIS A 98 -3.14 -0.88 17.65
CA HIS A 98 -2.70 -0.03 18.77
C HIS A 98 -3.82 0.29 19.75
N ASN A 99 -5.01 0.65 19.24
CA ASN A 99 -6.16 0.97 20.09
C ASN A 99 -6.82 -0.25 20.72
N ALA A 100 -6.62 -1.45 20.16
CA ALA A 100 -7.15 -2.71 20.68
C ALA A 100 -6.18 -3.43 21.64
N ARG A 101 -5.08 -2.81 22.10
CA ARG A 101 -4.22 -3.42 23.14
C ARG A 101 -5.02 -3.82 24.39
N TRP A 102 -6.08 -3.07 24.74
CA TRP A 102 -6.98 -3.44 25.83
C TRP A 102 -7.80 -4.71 25.55
N LEU A 103 -8.09 -5.05 24.29
CA LEU A 103 -8.73 -6.32 23.93
C LEU A 103 -7.80 -7.51 24.20
N ALA A 104 -6.49 -7.35 24.00
CA ALA A 104 -5.52 -8.38 24.35
C ALA A 104 -5.50 -8.63 25.87
N TYR A 105 -5.49 -7.55 26.67
CA TYR A 105 -5.62 -7.65 28.13
C TYR A 105 -6.96 -8.26 28.57
N LEU A 106 -8.07 -7.92 27.90
CA LEU A 106 -9.39 -8.49 28.17
C LEU A 106 -9.43 -10.00 27.84
N GLY A 107 -8.78 -10.40 26.74
CA GLY A 107 -8.63 -11.80 26.33
C GLY A 107 -7.83 -12.62 27.33
N ASP A 108 -6.70 -12.09 27.81
CA ASP A 108 -5.90 -12.73 28.86
C ASP A 108 -6.70 -12.89 30.17
N TYR A 109 -7.41 -11.84 30.60
CA TYR A 109 -8.27 -11.93 31.79
C TYR A 109 -9.39 -12.96 31.65
N ALA A 110 -10.01 -13.05 30.48
CA ALA A 110 -11.06 -14.04 30.21
C ALA A 110 -10.49 -15.46 30.17
N TYR A 111 -9.29 -15.65 29.64
CA TYR A 111 -8.59 -16.92 29.62
C TYR A 111 -8.20 -17.39 31.03
N ASP A 112 -7.63 -16.50 31.83
CA ASP A 112 -7.30 -16.78 33.24
C ASP A 112 -8.56 -17.09 34.07
N ALA A 113 -9.64 -16.35 33.85
CA ALA A 113 -10.93 -16.62 34.51
C ALA A 113 -11.52 -17.98 34.09
N ALA A 114 -11.43 -18.34 32.81
CA ALA A 114 -11.88 -19.64 32.32
C ALA A 114 -11.05 -20.79 32.89
N MET A 115 -9.74 -20.59 33.10
CA MET A 115 -8.87 -21.54 33.79
C MET A 115 -9.22 -21.70 35.28
N LEU A 116 -9.65 -20.63 35.96
CA LEU A 116 -10.02 -20.66 37.38
C LEU A 116 -11.39 -21.31 37.66
N VAL A 117 -12.27 -21.34 36.66
CA VAL A 117 -13.62 -21.92 36.76
C VAL A 117 -13.64 -23.42 36.41
N ASN A 118 -12.53 -23.95 35.88
CA ASN A 118 -12.33 -25.38 35.61
C ASN A 118 -11.63 -26.06 36.79
#